data_AF-A0A0N4Z5M5-F1
#
_entry.id   AF-A0A0N4Z5M5-F1
#
_cell.length_a   1.000
_cell.length_b   1.000
_cell.length_c   1.000
_cell.angle_alpha   90.00
_cell.angle_beta   90.00
_cell.angle_gamma   90.00
#
_symmetry.space_group_name_H-M   'P 1'
#
loop_
_entity.id
_entity.type
_entity.pdbx_description
1 polymer ?
#
loop_
_entity_poly.entity_id
_entity_poly.type
_entity_poly.pdbx_seq_one_letter_code
_entity_poly.pdbx_strand_id
1 'polypeptide(L)'
;MIVKFLFFFLLLFLACCYKVSGTDENKSYDLSQGDRNTSNASFPGSNIKSEAKWKPKRNDIIATACMIVFLLVVGLVIGIKSMRHEKIKNYFLKKRLEKEHPNIIEFWLAFKFKNFNSYTDLLVDEKYIPDKLQKKDKDFIIEGGEILHKRKGELFFDSVVLSSRNRNNGYMANYIISPAPDRTYIICNGPKTEEFNIFWEMIYEENVGVIVAIIYQNSSSNVKPYERYWPEKSQKYGDIMIENIGTQTYPKVSSSLTRLHLKKIGEEKKKKPLYIFFVYGWRRNTILYSFNELVMMDKIISTIADTSTVLLHTRDLPGTRIFMYIYFASIIQSMINDTTLSDPMEVIKPIREQRGGSSISGKEFVFLTGAVINYFVQNKLLIEDKDMEEFWKKYHKYILLINLKEVSMNEKIQSFLFYINLLDAGKIYGFSEIVKSTGMLSENELKVKCSKFYQVIETQIINDTIGSNIPYKNRYDDVPCLDETAVYSGKHSGKDQKRDDIYNVFLNANIMKYKLMDGVNERSIIMCQAPIESSFDIFFDMLYWQKVSVIAVLVNNQDLKAHKWDKYFPLLEIMLCLM
;
A
#
# COMPACT_ATOMS: atom_id res chain seq x y z
N MET A 1 -29.06 14.66 -43.85
CA MET A 1 -30.21 14.22 -44.68
C MET A 1 -31.54 14.80 -44.19
N ILE A 2 -31.91 14.62 -42.91
CA ILE A 2 -33.17 15.12 -42.33
C ILE A 2 -33.32 16.65 -42.38
N VAL A 3 -32.24 17.40 -42.13
CA VAL A 3 -32.25 18.89 -42.23
C VAL A 3 -32.55 19.35 -43.66
N LYS A 4 -32.02 18.67 -44.68
CA LYS A 4 -32.33 18.96 -46.09
C LYS A 4 -33.79 18.61 -46.44
N PHE A 5 -34.32 17.54 -45.84
CA PHE A 5 -35.71 17.11 -46.02
C PHE A 5 -36.72 18.09 -45.37
N LEU A 6 -36.38 18.62 -44.18
CA LEU A 6 -37.17 19.64 -43.48
C LEU A 6 -37.14 21.00 -44.22
N PHE A 7 -35.99 21.37 -44.78
CA PHE A 7 -35.87 22.60 -45.57
C PHE A 7 -36.68 22.55 -46.87
N PHE A 8 -36.74 21.37 -47.51
CA PHE A 8 -37.54 21.14 -48.71
C PHE A 8 -39.05 21.25 -48.44
N PHE A 9 -39.53 20.72 -47.31
CA PHE A 9 -40.94 20.86 -46.92
C PHE A 9 -41.31 22.29 -46.52
N LEU A 10 -40.40 23.04 -45.89
CA LEU A 10 -40.60 24.46 -45.56
C LEU A 10 -40.74 25.30 -46.84
N LEU A 11 -39.92 25.03 -47.86
CA LEU A 11 -39.99 25.69 -49.17
C LEU A 11 -41.29 25.37 -49.91
N LEU A 12 -41.75 24.11 -49.86
CA LEU A 12 -43.05 23.70 -50.42
C LEU A 12 -44.24 24.37 -49.72
N PHE A 13 -44.15 24.54 -48.39
CA PHE A 13 -45.16 25.23 -47.60
C PHE A 13 -45.22 26.73 -47.93
N LEU A 14 -44.06 27.40 -48.00
CA LEU A 14 -43.96 28.81 -48.40
C LEU A 14 -44.46 29.03 -49.84
N ALA A 15 -44.17 28.11 -50.76
CA ALA A 15 -44.67 28.16 -52.13
C ALA A 15 -46.21 27.99 -52.22
N CYS A 16 -46.82 27.19 -51.34
CA CYS A 16 -48.28 27.08 -51.25
C CYS A 16 -48.91 28.35 -50.65
N CYS A 17 -48.29 28.97 -49.64
CA CYS A 17 -48.80 30.20 -49.04
C CYS A 17 -48.74 31.41 -50.01
N TYR A 18 -47.69 31.50 -50.84
CA TYR A 18 -47.52 32.61 -51.78
C TYR A 18 -48.51 32.60 -52.96
N LYS A 19 -49.05 31.42 -53.31
CA LYS A 19 -49.96 31.26 -54.45
C LYS A 19 -51.42 31.65 -54.14
N VAL A 20 -51.74 31.96 -52.87
CA VAL A 20 -53.11 32.25 -52.41
C VAL A 20 -53.36 33.76 -52.24
N SER A 21 -52.34 34.62 -52.29
CA SER A 21 -52.47 36.07 -52.01
C SER A 21 -52.45 36.97 -53.25
N GLY A 22 -52.51 36.44 -54.47
CA GLY A 22 -52.29 37.22 -55.69
C GLY A 22 -53.44 37.16 -56.68
N THR A 23 -54.59 37.77 -56.36
CA THR A 23 -55.60 38.26 -57.33
C THR A 23 -56.55 39.22 -56.62
N ASP A 24 -56.36 40.52 -56.78
CA ASP A 24 -57.44 41.48 -57.06
C ASP A 24 -56.84 42.84 -57.46
N GLU A 25 -57.32 43.33 -58.61
CA GLU A 25 -56.76 44.39 -59.43
C GLU A 25 -57.17 45.81 -58.98
N ASN A 26 -56.30 46.76 -59.34
CA ASN A 26 -56.59 48.11 -59.85
C ASN A 26 -57.83 48.85 -59.34
N LYS A 27 -57.60 49.95 -58.61
CA LYS A 27 -58.34 51.20 -58.79
C LYS A 27 -57.47 52.41 -58.42
N SER A 28 -57.19 53.22 -59.43
CA SER A 28 -56.68 54.60 -59.38
C SER A 28 -57.53 55.48 -58.46
N TYR A 29 -56.95 56.44 -57.74
CA TYR A 29 -57.51 57.80 -57.63
C TYR A 29 -56.46 58.80 -57.13
N ASP A 30 -56.54 59.96 -57.76
CA ASP A 30 -55.75 61.19 -57.65
C ASP A 30 -55.96 61.93 -56.32
N LEU A 31 -54.96 62.75 -55.97
CA LEU A 31 -54.98 63.70 -54.85
C LEU A 31 -55.66 65.00 -55.25
N SER A 32 -56.60 65.51 -54.44
CA SER A 32 -56.64 66.95 -54.10
C SER A 32 -57.68 67.31 -53.03
N GLN A 33 -57.17 68.10 -52.07
CA GLN A 33 -57.75 69.26 -51.38
C GLN A 33 -59.15 69.22 -50.70
N GLY A 34 -59.23 69.88 -49.54
CA GLY A 34 -60.44 70.60 -49.18
C GLY A 34 -60.74 70.70 -47.68
N ASP A 35 -60.40 71.86 -47.13
CA ASP A 35 -60.60 72.35 -45.76
C ASP A 35 -61.98 72.15 -45.08
N ARG A 36 -61.88 72.01 -43.74
CA ARG A 36 -62.60 72.73 -42.65
C ARG A 36 -64.12 73.01 -42.79
N ASN A 37 -64.87 72.55 -41.79
CA ASN A 37 -65.39 73.32 -40.63
C ASN A 37 -66.81 72.94 -40.17
N THR A 38 -66.89 72.77 -38.84
CA THR A 38 -67.94 73.20 -37.89
C THR A 38 -69.33 72.55 -37.83
N SER A 39 -69.53 71.90 -36.67
CA SER A 39 -70.66 71.99 -35.71
C SER A 39 -72.07 71.56 -36.14
N ASN A 40 -72.60 70.52 -35.48
CA ASN A 40 -73.66 70.72 -34.48
C ASN A 40 -73.90 69.47 -33.62
N ALA A 41 -74.37 69.74 -32.40
CA ALA A 41 -74.50 68.85 -31.27
C ALA A 41 -75.70 67.89 -31.34
N SER A 42 -75.54 66.69 -30.78
CA SER A 42 -76.48 66.09 -29.82
C SER A 42 -76.02 64.67 -29.41
N PHE A 43 -75.77 64.49 -28.11
CA PHE A 43 -75.85 63.20 -27.42
C PHE A 43 -77.30 63.04 -26.94
N PRO A 44 -77.91 61.84 -26.95
CA PRO A 44 -77.56 60.84 -25.93
C PRO A 44 -77.64 59.38 -26.39
N GLY A 45 -76.97 58.47 -25.67
CA GLY A 45 -77.23 57.04 -25.80
C GLY A 45 -76.02 56.18 -25.50
N SER A 46 -75.94 55.73 -24.26
CA SER A 46 -75.10 54.61 -23.82
C SER A 46 -75.20 53.42 -24.79
N ASN A 47 -74.08 53.00 -25.37
CA ASN A 47 -73.93 51.64 -25.86
C ASN A 47 -72.48 51.18 -25.65
N ILE A 48 -72.36 50.20 -24.76
CA ILE A 48 -71.18 49.40 -24.47
C ILE A 48 -70.64 48.87 -25.79
N LYS A 49 -69.40 49.21 -26.14
CA LYS A 49 -68.69 48.59 -27.27
C LYS A 49 -68.53 47.10 -26.98
N SER A 50 -69.33 46.28 -27.66
CA SER A 50 -69.11 44.83 -27.72
C SER A 50 -67.80 44.57 -28.45
N GLU A 51 -66.92 43.81 -27.81
CA GLU A 51 -65.72 43.21 -28.40
C GLU A 51 -66.03 42.56 -29.76
N ALA A 52 -65.41 43.07 -30.82
CA ALA A 52 -65.48 42.44 -32.13
C ALA A 52 -64.70 41.12 -32.07
N LYS A 53 -65.43 40.01 -31.86
CA LYS A 53 -64.90 38.65 -31.98
C LYS A 53 -64.32 38.42 -33.37
N TRP A 54 -63.00 38.37 -33.45
CA TRP A 54 -62.25 37.83 -34.58
C TRP A 54 -62.68 36.36 -34.78
N LYS A 55 -63.43 36.06 -35.85
CA LYS A 55 -63.74 34.67 -36.23
C LYS A 55 -62.71 34.22 -37.26
N PRO A 56 -61.79 33.31 -36.93
CA PRO A 56 -60.79 32.84 -37.88
C PRO A 56 -61.46 32.10 -39.03
N LYS A 57 -61.02 32.34 -40.28
CA LYS A 57 -61.50 31.57 -41.44
C LYS A 57 -61.07 30.11 -41.26
N ARG A 58 -61.90 29.16 -41.70
CA ARG A 58 -61.69 27.71 -41.52
C ARG A 58 -60.28 27.23 -41.92
N ASN A 59 -59.66 27.88 -42.92
CA ASN A 59 -58.32 27.58 -43.38
C ASN A 59 -57.20 28.05 -42.42
N ASP A 60 -57.41 29.14 -41.68
CA ASP A 60 -56.45 29.64 -40.68
C ASP A 60 -56.38 28.71 -39.47
N ILE A 61 -57.52 28.13 -39.09
CA ILE A 61 -57.63 27.12 -38.02
C ILE A 61 -56.89 25.83 -38.43
N ILE A 62 -57.04 25.42 -39.69
CA ILE A 62 -56.35 24.22 -40.21
C ILE A 62 -54.84 24.46 -40.28
N ALA A 63 -54.40 25.64 -40.75
CA ALA A 63 -52.99 25.99 -40.82
C ALA A 63 -52.32 26.05 -39.43
N THR A 64 -53.00 26.64 -38.44
CA THR A 64 -52.51 26.65 -37.04
C THR A 64 -52.51 25.25 -36.44
N ALA A 65 -53.53 24.44 -36.67
CA ALA A 65 -53.56 23.04 -36.21
C ALA A 65 -52.42 22.21 -36.81
N CYS A 66 -52.13 22.34 -38.11
CA CYS A 66 -51.02 21.66 -38.78
C CYS A 66 -49.65 22.09 -38.24
N MET A 67 -49.47 23.39 -37.96
CA MET A 67 -48.25 23.93 -37.34
C MET A 67 -48.04 23.38 -35.92
N ILE A 68 -49.11 23.31 -35.11
CA ILE A 68 -49.06 22.76 -33.76
C ILE A 68 -48.71 21.26 -33.81
N VAL A 69 -49.32 20.48 -34.72
CA VAL A 69 -49.00 19.07 -34.90
C VAL A 69 -47.55 18.87 -35.36
N PHE A 70 -47.06 19.70 -36.29
CA PHE A 70 -45.68 19.64 -36.75
C PHE A 70 -44.68 19.93 -35.62
N LEU A 71 -44.93 20.97 -34.82
CA LEU A 71 -44.09 21.30 -33.66
C LEU A 71 -44.14 20.21 -32.58
N LEU A 72 -45.31 19.60 -32.36
CA LEU A 72 -45.44 18.44 -31.45
C LEU A 72 -44.65 17.24 -31.96
N VAL A 73 -44.70 16.92 -33.26
CA VAL A 73 -43.95 15.81 -33.86
C VAL A 73 -42.44 16.07 -33.82
N VAL A 74 -41.99 17.28 -34.14
CA VAL A 74 -40.57 17.67 -34.03
C VAL A 74 -40.11 17.60 -32.57
N GLY A 75 -40.91 18.10 -31.63
CA GLY A 75 -40.66 17.98 -30.20
C GLY A 75 -40.58 16.52 -29.73
N LEU A 76 -41.46 15.65 -30.24
CA LEU A 76 -41.47 14.22 -29.95
C LEU A 76 -40.24 13.52 -30.52
N VAL A 77 -39.82 13.85 -31.74
CA VAL A 77 -38.62 13.28 -32.39
C VAL A 77 -37.36 13.77 -31.69
N ILE A 78 -37.26 15.04 -31.32
CA ILE A 78 -36.15 15.59 -30.55
C ILE A 78 -36.14 14.98 -29.15
N GLY A 79 -37.29 14.83 -28.49
CA GLY A 79 -37.43 14.21 -27.18
C GLY A 79 -37.05 12.72 -27.19
N ILE A 80 -37.53 11.95 -28.17
CA ILE A 80 -37.15 10.54 -28.37
C ILE A 80 -35.65 10.43 -28.68
N LYS A 81 -35.11 11.29 -29.54
CA LYS A 81 -33.69 11.27 -29.91
C LYS A 81 -32.82 11.66 -28.71
N SER A 82 -33.18 12.69 -27.95
CA SER A 82 -32.45 13.13 -26.76
C SER A 82 -32.45 12.07 -25.66
N MET A 83 -33.63 11.50 -25.31
CA MET A 83 -33.74 10.48 -24.26
C MET A 83 -33.19 9.10 -24.66
N ARG A 84 -33.22 8.73 -25.96
CA ARG A 84 -32.67 7.45 -26.42
C ARG A 84 -31.20 7.52 -26.80
N HIS A 85 -30.66 8.68 -27.17
CA HIS A 85 -29.28 8.76 -27.68
C HIS A 85 -28.26 8.31 -26.64
N GLU A 86 -28.41 8.72 -25.37
CA GLU A 86 -27.48 8.32 -24.32
C GLU A 86 -27.60 6.82 -23.96
N LYS A 87 -28.83 6.31 -23.82
CA LYS A 87 -29.08 4.88 -23.57
C LYS A 87 -28.59 3.99 -24.72
N ILE A 88 -28.82 4.40 -25.96
CA ILE A 88 -28.36 3.68 -27.16
C ILE A 88 -26.82 3.74 -27.24
N LYS A 89 -26.22 4.90 -26.97
CA LYS A 89 -24.76 5.06 -26.93
C LYS A 89 -24.13 4.16 -25.87
N ASN A 90 -24.68 4.13 -24.66
CA ASN A 90 -24.19 3.27 -23.59
C ASN A 90 -24.38 1.78 -23.91
N TYR A 91 -25.48 1.41 -24.57
CA TYR A 91 -25.70 0.05 -25.06
C TYR A 91 -24.62 -0.38 -26.08
N PHE A 92 -24.34 0.45 -27.09
CA PHE A 92 -23.28 0.15 -28.05
C PHE A 92 -21.89 0.16 -27.43
N LEU A 93 -21.62 1.08 -26.50
CA LEU A 93 -20.36 1.11 -25.76
C LEU A 93 -20.18 -0.16 -24.93
N LYS A 94 -21.24 -0.63 -24.25
CA LYS A 94 -21.22 -1.87 -23.46
C LYS A 94 -20.87 -3.07 -24.33
N LYS A 95 -21.59 -3.24 -25.44
CA LYS A 95 -21.33 -4.29 -26.43
C LYS A 95 -19.90 -4.25 -26.98
N ARG A 96 -19.35 -3.05 -27.17
CA ARG A 96 -17.96 -2.88 -27.63
C ARG A 96 -16.97 -3.29 -26.55
N LEU A 97 -17.16 -2.83 -25.31
CA LEU A 97 -16.31 -3.18 -24.17
C LEU A 97 -16.34 -4.68 -23.85
N GLU A 98 -17.50 -5.33 -23.95
CA GLU A 98 -17.63 -6.79 -23.83
C GLU A 98 -16.79 -7.55 -24.86
N LYS A 99 -16.53 -6.94 -26.03
CA LYS A 99 -15.69 -7.52 -27.08
C LYS A 99 -14.22 -7.18 -26.92
N GLU A 100 -13.90 -5.93 -26.58
CA GLU A 100 -12.53 -5.42 -26.47
C GLU A 100 -11.85 -5.85 -25.15
N HIS A 101 -12.61 -5.90 -24.06
CA HIS A 101 -12.11 -6.17 -22.70
C HIS A 101 -13.06 -7.11 -21.92
N PRO A 102 -13.28 -8.36 -22.40
CA PRO A 102 -14.19 -9.31 -21.76
C PRO A 102 -13.81 -9.60 -20.31
N ASN A 103 -12.52 -9.70 -20.00
CA ASN A 103 -12.01 -9.91 -18.64
C ASN A 103 -12.36 -8.79 -17.66
N ILE A 104 -12.33 -7.52 -18.07
CA ILE A 104 -12.69 -6.38 -17.20
C ILE A 104 -14.18 -6.41 -16.89
N ILE A 105 -15.01 -6.83 -17.85
CA ILE A 105 -16.45 -7.04 -17.63
C ILE A 105 -16.67 -8.22 -16.68
N GLU A 106 -16.00 -9.34 -16.88
CA GLU A 106 -16.09 -10.51 -15.99
C GLU A 106 -15.67 -10.17 -14.55
N PHE A 107 -14.56 -9.47 -14.38
CA PHE A 107 -14.12 -8.90 -13.11
C PHE A 107 -15.24 -8.07 -12.45
N TRP A 108 -15.83 -7.13 -13.18
CA TRP A 108 -16.93 -6.31 -12.66
C TRP A 108 -18.12 -7.17 -12.23
N LEU A 109 -18.50 -8.17 -13.03
CA LEU A 109 -19.60 -9.08 -12.71
C LEU A 109 -19.32 -9.92 -11.45
N ALA A 110 -18.08 -10.35 -11.23
CA ALA A 110 -17.68 -11.13 -10.05
C ALA A 110 -17.82 -10.33 -8.74
N PHE A 111 -17.61 -9.01 -8.79
CA PHE A 111 -17.58 -8.17 -7.60
C PHE A 111 -18.85 -7.36 -7.35
N LYS A 112 -19.66 -7.05 -8.37
CA LYS A 112 -20.79 -6.11 -8.23
C LYS A 112 -21.82 -6.48 -7.16
N PHE A 113 -22.13 -7.77 -6.98
CA PHE A 113 -23.15 -8.22 -6.02
C PHE A 113 -22.58 -8.85 -4.76
N LYS A 114 -21.27 -9.12 -4.72
CA LYS A 114 -20.63 -9.82 -3.61
C LYS A 114 -20.67 -8.98 -2.32
N ASN A 115 -20.82 -9.62 -1.16
CA ASN A 115 -20.76 -8.93 0.12
C ASN A 115 -19.31 -8.56 0.45
N PHE A 116 -19.02 -7.32 0.82
CA PHE A 116 -17.65 -6.89 1.14
C PHE A 116 -17.00 -7.71 2.26
N ASN A 117 -17.78 -8.23 3.22
CA ASN A 117 -17.25 -9.12 4.24
C ASN A 117 -16.75 -10.45 3.64
N SER A 118 -17.31 -10.93 2.53
CA SER A 118 -16.87 -12.17 1.86
C SER A 118 -15.66 -11.97 0.92
N TYR A 119 -15.10 -10.76 0.86
CA TYR A 119 -13.87 -10.50 0.11
C TYR A 119 -12.66 -11.04 0.88
N THR A 120 -12.74 -11.12 2.21
CA THR A 120 -11.67 -11.72 3.04
C THR A 120 -11.47 -13.19 2.71
N ASP A 121 -12.54 -13.88 2.30
CA ASP A 121 -12.49 -15.30 1.97
C ASP A 121 -11.51 -15.56 0.82
N LEU A 122 -11.41 -14.62 -0.14
CA LEU A 122 -10.44 -14.70 -1.25
C LEU A 122 -8.99 -14.54 -0.78
N LEU A 123 -8.75 -13.76 0.29
CA LEU A 123 -7.39 -13.53 0.79
C LEU A 123 -6.81 -14.75 1.50
N VAL A 124 -7.68 -15.62 2.03
CA VAL A 124 -7.33 -16.82 2.81
C VAL A 124 -7.59 -18.13 2.05
N ASP A 125 -8.19 -18.07 0.87
CA ASP A 125 -8.42 -19.24 0.02
C ASP A 125 -7.07 -19.88 -0.36
N GLU A 126 -6.95 -21.18 -0.08
CA GLU A 126 -5.74 -21.97 -0.29
C GLU A 126 -5.21 -21.83 -1.71
N LYS A 127 -6.06 -21.68 -2.73
CA LYS A 127 -5.60 -21.55 -4.12
C LYS A 127 -4.75 -20.31 -4.38
N TYR A 128 -4.95 -19.24 -3.60
CA TYR A 128 -4.22 -17.97 -3.72
C TYR A 128 -3.13 -17.77 -2.66
N ILE A 129 -2.94 -18.77 -1.79
CA ILE A 129 -1.78 -18.79 -0.90
C ILE A 129 -0.54 -19.12 -1.76
N PRO A 130 0.59 -18.41 -1.59
CA PRO A 130 1.82 -18.73 -2.30
C PRO A 130 2.29 -20.17 -2.07
N ASP A 131 2.70 -20.88 -3.11
CA ASP A 131 3.23 -22.23 -3.11
C ASP A 131 4.48 -22.33 -2.21
N LYS A 132 5.34 -21.29 -2.21
CA LYS A 132 6.48 -21.20 -1.27
C LYS A 132 6.04 -21.20 0.20
N LEU A 133 4.82 -20.74 0.49
CA LEU A 133 4.23 -20.73 1.83
C LEU A 133 3.35 -21.97 2.10
N GLN A 134 2.77 -22.57 1.05
CA GLN A 134 1.98 -23.81 1.14
C GLN A 134 2.83 -25.06 1.35
N LYS A 135 4.13 -25.04 1.01
CA LYS A 135 5.08 -26.10 1.38
C LYS A 135 5.14 -26.20 2.91
N LYS A 136 4.19 -26.94 3.47
CA LYS A 136 4.00 -27.21 4.90
C LYS A 136 5.31 -27.68 5.53
N ASP A 137 5.72 -26.99 6.59
CA ASP A 137 6.16 -27.58 7.86
C ASP A 137 7.00 -28.86 7.79
N LYS A 138 8.06 -28.90 6.98
CA LYS A 138 9.04 -30.01 7.04
C LYS A 138 10.46 -29.59 7.34
N ASP A 139 10.75 -28.30 7.23
CA ASP A 139 12.06 -27.79 7.59
C ASP A 139 11.96 -27.24 9.01
N PHE A 140 12.20 -28.12 9.99
CA PHE A 140 12.44 -27.70 11.36
C PHE A 140 13.96 -27.56 11.56
N ILE A 141 14.36 -26.52 12.29
CA ILE A 141 15.71 -26.40 12.83
C ILE A 141 15.63 -26.57 14.33
N ILE A 142 16.63 -27.19 14.93
CA ILE A 142 16.78 -27.21 16.37
C ILE A 142 17.76 -26.10 16.70
N GLU A 143 17.33 -25.13 17.51
CA GLU A 143 18.17 -24.02 17.99
C GLU A 143 17.97 -23.89 19.50
N GLY A 144 19.05 -23.88 20.28
CA GLY A 144 18.93 -23.85 21.75
C GLY A 144 18.14 -25.04 22.33
N GLY A 145 18.11 -26.17 21.63
CA GLY A 145 17.34 -27.35 22.00
C GLY A 145 15.82 -27.24 21.77
N GLU A 146 15.34 -26.18 21.13
CA GLU A 146 13.93 -26.01 20.74
C GLU A 146 13.72 -26.30 19.26
N ILE A 147 12.59 -26.93 18.94
CA ILE A 147 12.20 -27.17 17.54
C ILE A 147 11.57 -25.87 17.01
N LEU A 148 12.33 -25.17 16.17
CA LEU A 148 11.88 -23.97 15.48
C LEU A 148 11.52 -24.29 14.02
N HIS A 149 10.55 -23.57 13.47
CA HIS A 149 10.33 -23.60 12.02
C HIS A 149 11.50 -22.90 11.33
N LYS A 150 12.09 -23.54 10.31
CA LYS A 150 13.16 -22.94 9.50
C LYS A 150 12.73 -21.58 8.98
N ARG A 151 13.68 -20.65 9.04
CA ARG A 151 13.45 -19.23 8.79
C ARG A 151 12.92 -19.00 7.38
N LYS A 152 11.71 -18.46 7.27
CA LYS A 152 11.11 -18.08 5.99
C LYS A 152 11.83 -16.92 5.28
N GLY A 153 12.73 -16.20 5.96
CA GLY A 153 13.63 -15.23 5.34
C GLY A 153 14.53 -15.82 4.25
N GLU A 154 14.88 -17.10 4.34
CA GLU A 154 15.61 -17.83 3.29
C GLU A 154 14.71 -18.14 2.07
N LEU A 155 13.38 -18.26 2.24
CA LEU A 155 12.44 -18.59 1.15
C LEU A 155 12.38 -17.52 0.06
N PHE A 156 12.73 -16.28 0.41
CA PHE A 156 12.69 -15.12 -0.49
C PHE A 156 14.10 -14.60 -0.77
N PHE A 157 15.15 -15.40 -0.52
CA PHE A 157 16.50 -15.03 -0.86
C PHE A 157 16.66 -14.80 -2.38
N ASP A 158 15.89 -15.53 -3.18
CA ASP A 158 15.82 -15.42 -4.64
C ASP A 158 15.28 -14.08 -5.14
N SER A 159 14.61 -13.29 -4.29
CA SER A 159 14.18 -11.94 -4.62
C SER A 159 15.09 -10.85 -4.06
N VAL A 160 16.10 -11.14 -3.23
CA VAL A 160 17.02 -10.12 -2.68
C VAL A 160 17.76 -9.41 -3.82
N VAL A 161 17.92 -8.08 -3.76
CA VAL A 161 18.60 -7.34 -4.83
C VAL A 161 20.07 -7.72 -4.97
N LEU A 162 20.62 -7.62 -6.18
CA LEU A 162 21.97 -8.09 -6.50
C LEU A 162 23.05 -7.33 -5.73
N SER A 163 22.91 -6.02 -5.58
CA SER A 163 23.81 -5.17 -4.79
C SER A 163 23.97 -5.69 -3.36
N SER A 164 22.92 -6.31 -2.82
CA SER A 164 22.87 -6.80 -1.45
C SER A 164 23.38 -8.22 -1.31
N ARG A 165 23.20 -9.07 -2.33
CA ARG A 165 23.80 -10.42 -2.35
C ARG A 165 25.31 -10.38 -2.52
N ASN A 166 25.81 -9.42 -3.28
CA ASN A 166 27.24 -9.32 -3.61
C ASN A 166 28.09 -8.72 -2.49
N ARG A 167 27.49 -8.31 -1.37
CA ARG A 167 28.18 -7.61 -0.27
C ARG A 167 27.78 -8.19 1.08
N ASN A 168 28.77 -8.41 1.95
CA ASN A 168 28.53 -8.91 3.31
C ASN A 168 27.67 -7.97 4.19
N ASN A 169 27.58 -6.68 3.85
CA ASN A 169 26.78 -5.66 4.56
C ASN A 169 25.87 -4.86 3.60
N GLY A 170 25.30 -5.47 2.56
CA GLY A 170 24.44 -4.76 1.61
C GLY A 170 23.12 -4.23 2.20
N TYR A 171 22.53 -3.19 1.58
CA TYR A 171 21.26 -2.62 2.05
C TYR A 171 20.08 -3.58 1.78
N MET A 172 19.35 -4.00 2.81
CA MET A 172 18.32 -5.04 2.65
C MET A 172 17.15 -4.57 1.77
N ALA A 173 17.03 -5.16 0.58
CA ALA A 173 15.99 -4.88 -0.40
C ALA A 173 15.65 -6.13 -1.23
N ASN A 174 14.43 -6.19 -1.77
CA ASN A 174 13.99 -7.29 -2.63
C ASN A 174 13.33 -6.75 -3.91
N TYR A 175 13.57 -7.40 -5.04
CA TYR A 175 12.80 -7.23 -6.26
C TYR A 175 11.37 -7.75 -6.09
N ILE A 176 10.44 -7.06 -6.75
CA ILE A 176 9.10 -7.55 -7.04
C ILE A 176 8.85 -7.27 -8.52
N ILE A 177 8.62 -8.31 -9.30
CA ILE A 177 8.29 -8.24 -10.73
C ILE A 177 6.79 -8.43 -10.87
N SER A 178 6.10 -7.47 -11.51
CA SER A 178 4.67 -7.62 -11.80
C SER A 178 4.43 -8.67 -12.90
N PRO A 179 3.33 -9.43 -12.84
CA PRO A 179 3.06 -10.50 -13.82
C PRO A 179 2.91 -10.04 -15.26
N ALA A 180 2.30 -8.87 -15.48
CA ALA A 180 2.15 -8.27 -16.79
C ALA A 180 1.87 -6.76 -16.68
N PRO A 181 2.62 -5.89 -17.37
CA PRO A 181 3.91 -6.16 -18.00
C PRO A 181 4.98 -6.43 -16.91
N ASP A 182 6.14 -6.94 -17.28
CA ASP A 182 7.26 -7.26 -16.37
C ASP A 182 7.94 -5.98 -15.82
N ARG A 183 7.21 -5.15 -15.07
CA ARG A 183 7.77 -4.00 -14.37
C ARG A 183 8.52 -4.46 -13.13
N THR A 184 9.76 -4.03 -13.03
CA THR A 184 10.60 -4.27 -11.86
C THR A 184 10.35 -3.21 -10.80
N TYR A 185 9.88 -3.65 -9.65
CA TYR A 185 9.86 -2.90 -8.41
C TYR A 185 10.99 -3.35 -7.49
N ILE A 186 11.48 -2.46 -6.64
CA ILE A 186 12.34 -2.80 -5.50
C ILE A 186 11.63 -2.36 -4.23
N ILE A 187 11.57 -3.20 -3.22
CA ILE A 187 11.06 -2.82 -1.90
C ILE A 187 12.13 -2.97 -0.83
N CYS A 188 12.21 -1.99 0.05
CA CYS A 188 13.23 -1.96 1.10
C CYS A 188 12.75 -1.26 2.36
N ASN A 189 13.53 -1.38 3.43
CA ASN A 189 13.32 -0.61 4.65
C ASN A 189 13.59 0.87 4.36
N GLY A 190 13.01 1.77 5.17
CA GLY A 190 13.37 3.18 5.14
C GLY A 190 14.79 3.37 5.71
N PRO A 191 15.66 4.14 5.03
CA PRO A 191 17.06 4.24 5.45
C PRO A 191 17.16 5.08 6.72
N LYS A 192 17.95 4.60 7.67
CA LYS A 192 18.39 5.38 8.83
C LYS A 192 19.54 6.30 8.43
N THR A 193 19.80 7.31 9.24
CA THR A 193 20.81 8.35 8.97
C THR A 193 22.20 7.75 8.73
N GLU A 194 22.58 6.73 9.50
CA GLU A 194 23.82 5.97 9.34
C GLU A 194 23.88 5.11 8.06
N GLU A 195 22.72 4.83 7.43
CA GLU A 195 22.60 3.97 6.24
C GLU A 195 22.49 4.78 4.93
N PHE A 196 22.43 6.11 4.98
CA PHE A 196 22.21 6.93 3.77
C PHE A 196 23.22 6.67 2.66
N ASN A 197 24.50 6.46 3.01
CA ASN A 197 25.54 6.19 2.02
C ASN A 197 25.29 4.88 1.27
N ILE A 198 25.10 3.79 2.01
CA ILE A 198 24.89 2.46 1.42
C ILE A 198 23.53 2.35 0.70
N PHE A 199 22.53 3.11 1.15
CA PHE A 199 21.25 3.24 0.45
C PHE A 199 21.44 3.86 -0.93
N TRP A 200 22.13 5.00 -1.03
CA TRP A 200 22.38 5.65 -2.33
C TRP A 200 23.26 4.82 -3.27
N GLU A 201 24.20 4.04 -2.72
CA GLU A 201 24.98 3.08 -3.52
C GLU A 201 24.08 2.02 -4.16
N MET A 202 23.16 1.42 -3.39
CA MET A 202 22.18 0.46 -3.93
C MET A 202 21.31 1.11 -5.01
N ILE A 203 20.80 2.33 -4.79
CA ILE A 203 20.01 3.07 -5.80
C ILE A 203 20.76 3.20 -7.14
N TYR A 204 22.06 3.49 -7.09
CA TYR A 204 22.88 3.68 -8.29
C TYR A 204 23.22 2.37 -9.00
N GLU A 205 23.57 1.33 -8.23
CA GLU A 205 23.93 -0.01 -8.72
C GLU A 205 22.73 -0.73 -9.33
N GLU A 206 21.58 -0.65 -8.68
CA GLU A 206 20.31 -1.23 -9.12
C GLU A 206 19.61 -0.41 -10.21
N ASN A 207 20.24 0.68 -10.65
CA ASN A 207 19.77 1.58 -11.71
C ASN A 207 18.31 2.04 -11.50
N VAL A 208 17.97 2.41 -10.26
CA VAL A 208 16.64 2.89 -9.89
C VAL A 208 16.37 4.23 -10.58
N GLY A 209 15.24 4.35 -11.27
CA GLY A 209 14.81 5.60 -11.92
C GLY A 209 13.84 6.42 -11.09
N VAL A 210 13.04 5.75 -10.25
CA VAL A 210 12.01 6.40 -9.43
C VAL A 210 12.02 5.81 -8.03
N ILE A 211 12.01 6.67 -7.02
CA ILE A 211 11.81 6.30 -5.61
C ILE A 211 10.43 6.81 -5.16
N VAL A 212 9.60 5.93 -4.64
CA VAL A 212 8.31 6.24 -4.02
C VAL A 212 8.43 6.10 -2.51
N ALA A 213 8.48 7.23 -1.82
CA ALA A 213 8.66 7.29 -0.37
C ALA A 213 7.31 7.58 0.31
N ILE A 214 6.70 6.58 0.96
CA ILE A 214 5.38 6.71 1.61
C ILE A 214 5.54 6.92 3.12
N ILE A 215 5.69 8.18 3.54
CA ILE A 215 6.05 8.56 4.90
C ILE A 215 5.08 9.61 5.40
N TYR A 216 4.12 9.17 6.22
CA TYR A 216 3.16 10.07 6.83
C TYR A 216 3.85 11.14 7.67
N GLN A 217 3.56 12.41 7.39
CA GLN A 217 3.99 13.53 8.20
C GLN A 217 2.78 14.20 8.81
N ASN A 218 2.79 14.35 10.13
CA ASN A 218 1.79 15.13 10.84
C ASN A 218 2.49 16.03 11.85
N SER A 219 2.33 17.34 11.66
CA SER A 219 2.88 18.41 12.50
C SER A 219 2.38 18.35 13.95
N SER A 220 1.27 17.65 14.22
CA SER A 220 0.72 17.44 15.57
C SER A 220 1.13 16.11 16.22
N SER A 221 1.91 15.27 15.53
CA SER A 221 2.32 13.98 16.09
C SER A 221 3.61 14.09 16.90
N ASN A 222 3.65 13.45 18.07
CA ASN A 222 4.86 13.31 18.91
C ASN A 222 5.93 12.38 18.29
N VAL A 223 5.76 11.98 17.03
CA VAL A 223 6.70 11.13 16.32
C VAL A 223 7.87 12.00 15.87
N LYS A 224 9.11 11.56 16.15
CA LYS A 224 10.32 12.25 15.68
C LYS A 224 10.18 12.61 14.19
N PRO A 225 10.53 13.85 13.78
CA PRO A 225 10.54 14.22 12.38
C PRO A 225 11.31 13.20 11.54
N TYR A 226 10.86 12.98 10.30
CA TYR A 226 11.59 12.12 9.37
C TYR A 226 12.79 12.89 8.80
N GLU A 227 13.98 12.37 9.00
CA GLU A 227 15.20 12.89 8.40
C GLU A 227 15.24 12.47 6.92
N ARG A 228 15.26 13.46 6.02
CA ARG A 228 15.30 13.20 4.57
C ARG A 228 16.71 12.74 4.19
N TYR A 229 16.80 11.67 3.40
CA TYR A 229 18.05 11.18 2.84
C TYR A 229 18.44 11.84 1.51
N TRP A 230 17.64 12.80 1.00
CA TRP A 230 17.96 13.55 -0.22
C TRP A 230 18.13 15.04 0.06
N PRO A 231 19.07 15.72 -0.62
CA PRO A 231 19.42 17.10 -0.31
C PRO A 231 18.45 18.11 -0.92
N GLU A 232 18.39 19.31 -0.33
CA GLU A 232 17.64 20.44 -0.91
C GLU A 232 18.37 21.10 -2.07
N LYS A 233 19.71 21.05 -2.09
CA LYS A 233 20.56 21.58 -3.17
C LYS A 233 21.48 20.53 -3.74
N SER A 234 22.52 20.15 -3.00
CA SER A 234 23.39 19.04 -3.37
C SER A 234 24.10 18.49 -2.15
N GLN A 235 24.41 17.19 -2.17
CA GLN A 235 25.14 16.51 -1.12
C GLN A 235 25.83 15.26 -1.67
N LYS A 236 26.98 14.93 -1.10
CA LYS A 236 27.73 13.70 -1.39
C LYS A 236 27.34 12.62 -0.38
N TYR A 237 27.00 11.44 -0.87
CA TYR A 237 26.73 10.23 -0.08
C TYR A 237 27.63 9.11 -0.62
N GLY A 238 28.62 8.69 0.19
CA GLY A 238 29.70 7.81 -0.32
C GLY A 238 30.36 8.42 -1.55
N ASP A 239 30.43 7.66 -2.65
CA ASP A 239 30.98 8.12 -3.93
C ASP A 239 29.96 8.70 -4.91
N ILE A 240 28.74 9.01 -4.44
CA ILE A 240 27.66 9.50 -5.27
C ILE A 240 27.31 10.94 -4.87
N MET A 241 27.43 11.85 -5.83
CA MET A 241 26.96 13.22 -5.72
C MET A 241 25.50 13.30 -6.17
N ILE A 242 24.63 13.80 -5.30
CA ILE A 242 23.21 14.01 -5.56
C ILE A 242 22.97 15.51 -5.72
N GLU A 243 22.38 15.91 -6.83
CA GLU A 243 22.02 17.30 -7.14
C GLU A 243 20.49 17.40 -7.28
N ASN A 244 19.86 18.29 -6.52
CA ASN A 244 18.43 18.57 -6.59
C ASN A 244 18.15 19.61 -7.67
N ILE A 245 17.37 19.23 -8.67
CA ILE A 245 17.05 20.05 -9.84
C ILE A 245 15.76 20.84 -9.62
N GLY A 246 14.90 20.38 -8.70
CA GLY A 246 13.65 21.05 -8.39
C GLY A 246 12.62 20.10 -7.78
N THR A 247 11.66 20.69 -7.08
CA THR A 247 10.55 19.96 -6.46
C THR A 247 9.21 20.58 -6.86
N GLN A 248 8.29 19.75 -7.33
CA GLN A 248 6.92 20.10 -7.64
C GLN A 248 5.98 19.49 -6.60
N THR A 249 5.06 20.27 -6.05
CA THR A 249 4.09 19.78 -5.06
C THR A 249 2.75 19.42 -5.70
N TYR A 250 2.08 18.41 -5.14
CA TYR A 250 0.74 17.95 -5.53
C TYR A 250 -0.17 17.94 -4.29
N PRO A 251 -0.69 19.11 -3.86
CA PRO A 251 -1.44 19.22 -2.60
C PRO A 251 -2.68 18.32 -2.53
N LYS A 252 -3.36 18.09 -3.66
CA LYS A 252 -4.59 17.27 -3.75
C LYS A 252 -4.39 15.82 -3.33
N VAL A 253 -3.16 15.31 -3.42
CA VAL A 253 -2.79 13.93 -3.06
C VAL A 253 -1.73 13.91 -1.96
N SER A 254 -1.49 15.05 -1.31
CA SER A 254 -0.51 15.20 -0.24
C SER A 254 0.85 14.57 -0.60
N SER A 255 1.36 14.93 -1.78
CA SER A 255 2.63 14.43 -2.28
C SER A 255 3.48 15.51 -2.96
N SER A 256 4.74 15.20 -3.23
CA SER A 256 5.66 16.03 -4.01
C SER A 256 6.54 15.16 -4.91
N LEU A 257 6.95 15.70 -6.05
CA LEU A 257 7.87 15.10 -6.99
C LEU A 257 9.16 15.91 -7.02
N THR A 258 10.26 15.33 -6.57
CA THR A 258 11.60 15.93 -6.62
C THR A 258 12.40 15.28 -7.74
N ARG A 259 13.02 16.09 -8.62
CA ARG A 259 13.92 15.62 -9.66
C ARG A 259 15.37 15.77 -9.19
N LEU A 260 16.15 14.70 -9.32
CA LEU A 260 17.54 14.61 -8.92
C LEU A 260 18.43 14.23 -10.13
N HIS A 261 19.69 14.63 -10.05
CA HIS A 261 20.77 14.08 -10.87
C HIS A 261 21.80 13.38 -9.98
N LEU A 262 22.11 12.14 -10.34
CA LEU A 262 23.13 11.32 -9.70
C LEU A 262 24.41 11.37 -10.54
N LYS A 263 25.55 11.62 -9.90
CA LYS A 263 26.89 11.56 -10.49
C LYS A 263 27.82 10.75 -9.60
N LYS A 264 28.33 9.62 -10.10
CA LYS A 264 29.34 8.82 -9.40
C LYS A 264 30.74 9.42 -9.62
N ILE A 265 31.55 9.47 -8.57
CA ILE A 265 32.93 9.95 -8.66
C ILE A 265 33.72 9.05 -9.62
N GLY A 266 34.50 9.65 -10.52
CA GLY A 266 35.21 8.95 -11.60
C GLY A 266 34.38 8.73 -12.87
N GLU A 267 33.04 8.88 -12.83
CA GLU A 267 32.16 8.74 -13.99
C GLU A 267 31.56 10.09 -14.41
N GLU A 268 32.41 11.11 -14.59
CA GLU A 268 31.93 12.49 -14.65
C GLU A 268 30.98 12.83 -15.80
N LYS A 269 31.04 12.06 -16.91
CA LYS A 269 30.22 12.25 -18.10
C LYS A 269 28.84 11.58 -18.03
N LYS A 270 28.54 10.78 -17.00
CA LYS A 270 27.27 10.06 -16.84
C LYS A 270 26.44 10.66 -15.71
N LYS A 271 25.63 11.68 -16.02
CA LYS A 271 24.55 12.14 -15.12
C LYS A 271 23.34 11.23 -15.31
N LYS A 272 22.90 10.53 -14.26
CA LYS A 272 21.68 9.73 -14.28
C LYS A 272 20.52 10.52 -13.66
N PRO A 273 19.38 10.71 -14.36
CA PRO A 273 18.20 11.29 -13.76
C PRO A 273 17.53 10.31 -12.79
N LEU A 274 17.02 10.83 -11.68
CA LEU A 274 16.22 10.08 -10.72
C LEU A 274 15.08 10.96 -10.20
N TYR A 275 13.93 10.36 -9.94
CA TYR A 275 12.78 11.06 -9.35
C TYR A 275 12.45 10.50 -7.97
N ILE A 276 12.14 11.38 -7.01
CA ILE A 276 11.56 10.99 -5.72
C ILE A 276 10.11 11.47 -5.69
N PHE A 277 9.17 10.54 -5.69
CA PHE A 277 7.76 10.79 -5.42
C PHE A 277 7.49 10.56 -3.93
N PHE A 278 7.41 11.66 -3.18
CA PHE A 278 7.26 11.66 -1.73
C PHE A 278 5.78 11.83 -1.34
N VAL A 279 5.21 10.81 -0.69
CA VAL A 279 3.80 10.80 -0.24
C VAL A 279 3.76 11.00 1.28
N TYR A 280 3.20 12.12 1.71
CA TYR A 280 3.17 12.50 3.13
C TYR A 280 1.77 12.47 3.77
N GLY A 281 0.71 12.27 2.98
CA GLY A 281 -0.68 12.18 3.49
C GLY A 281 -1.15 10.78 3.89
N TRP A 282 -0.43 9.72 3.52
CA TRP A 282 -0.90 8.34 3.72
C TRP A 282 -0.51 7.77 5.09
N ARG A 283 -1.42 7.89 6.06
CA ARG A 283 -1.24 7.39 7.44
C ARG A 283 -1.00 5.88 7.49
N ARG A 284 -0.18 5.43 8.46
CA ARG A 284 0.07 4.01 8.71
C ARG A 284 -1.24 3.30 9.05
N ASN A 285 -1.42 2.08 8.54
CA ASN A 285 -2.57 1.24 8.85
C ASN A 285 -3.93 1.86 8.45
N THR A 286 -3.95 2.72 7.45
CA THR A 286 -5.20 3.27 6.90
C THR A 286 -5.26 3.06 5.41
N ILE A 287 -6.49 3.02 4.89
CA ILE A 287 -6.76 3.25 3.47
C ILE A 287 -6.67 4.76 3.17
N LEU A 288 -6.54 5.13 1.90
CA LEU A 288 -6.63 6.53 1.48
C LEU A 288 -8.09 7.02 1.58
N TYR A 289 -8.28 8.33 1.68
CA TYR A 289 -9.63 8.91 1.80
C TYR A 289 -10.39 8.82 0.47
N SER A 290 -9.69 8.91 -0.65
CA SER A 290 -10.26 8.78 -1.99
C SER A 290 -9.49 7.78 -2.86
N PHE A 291 -10.22 7.03 -3.69
CA PHE A 291 -9.61 6.23 -4.76
C PHE A 291 -8.79 7.08 -5.74
N ASN A 292 -9.19 8.34 -5.93
CA ASN A 292 -8.52 9.26 -6.85
C ASN A 292 -7.08 9.55 -6.42
N GLU A 293 -6.78 9.48 -5.13
CA GLU A 293 -5.41 9.65 -4.64
C GLU A 293 -4.50 8.53 -5.16
N LEU A 294 -4.96 7.28 -5.10
CA LEU A 294 -4.21 6.13 -5.60
C LEU A 294 -4.11 6.13 -7.13
N VAL A 295 -5.21 6.44 -7.83
CA VAL A 295 -5.24 6.55 -9.30
C VAL A 295 -4.29 7.64 -9.80
N MET A 296 -4.31 8.82 -9.16
CA MET A 296 -3.44 9.94 -9.54
C MET A 296 -1.98 9.65 -9.22
N MET A 297 -1.71 9.02 -8.08
CA MET A 297 -0.38 8.55 -7.71
C MET A 297 0.17 7.60 -8.77
N ASP A 298 -0.59 6.59 -9.18
CA ASP A 298 -0.17 5.65 -10.21
C ASP A 298 0.04 6.33 -11.57
N LYS A 299 -0.86 7.23 -11.97
CA LYS A 299 -0.72 7.99 -13.21
C LYS A 299 0.59 8.79 -13.23
N ILE A 300 0.94 9.45 -12.13
CA ILE A 300 2.18 10.22 -12.02
C ILE A 300 3.38 9.26 -12.07
N ILE A 301 3.40 8.22 -11.24
CA ILE A 301 4.52 7.27 -11.14
C ILE A 301 4.75 6.56 -12.47
N SER A 302 3.70 6.03 -13.10
CA SER A 302 3.80 5.34 -14.39
C SER A 302 4.33 6.25 -15.50
N THR A 303 3.96 7.53 -15.50
CA THR A 303 4.44 8.52 -16.48
C THR A 303 5.93 8.82 -16.31
N ILE A 304 6.41 8.99 -15.07
CA ILE A 304 7.82 9.32 -14.81
C ILE A 304 8.73 8.10 -14.87
N ALA A 305 8.21 6.92 -14.51
CA ALA A 305 8.99 5.70 -14.48
C ALA A 305 9.23 5.18 -15.89
N ASP A 306 8.25 5.29 -16.80
CA ASP A 306 8.30 4.63 -18.10
C ASP A 306 8.70 3.15 -17.93
N THR A 307 9.88 2.72 -18.41
CA THR A 307 10.42 1.37 -18.23
C THR A 307 11.43 1.21 -17.07
N SER A 308 11.70 2.27 -16.32
CA SER A 308 12.69 2.26 -15.23
C SER A 308 12.22 1.52 -13.99
N THR A 309 13.19 1.01 -13.22
CA THR A 309 12.97 0.35 -11.93
C THR A 309 12.39 1.35 -10.92
N VAL A 310 11.31 0.94 -10.25
CA VAL A 310 10.63 1.75 -9.23
C VAL A 310 10.93 1.19 -7.85
N LEU A 311 11.65 1.94 -7.01
CA LEU A 311 11.86 1.58 -5.62
C LEU A 311 10.75 2.14 -4.74
N LEU A 312 10.20 1.34 -3.83
CA LEU A 312 9.24 1.76 -2.82
C LEU A 312 9.74 1.48 -1.42
N HIS A 313 9.59 2.46 -0.54
CA HIS A 313 9.84 2.27 0.88
C HIS A 313 8.87 3.07 1.75
N THR A 314 8.73 2.65 3.00
CA THR A 314 8.09 3.49 4.02
C THR A 314 9.14 3.97 5.03
N ARG A 315 8.70 4.54 6.16
CA ARG A 315 9.64 4.98 7.20
C ARG A 315 10.46 3.83 7.78
N ASP A 316 9.80 2.70 8.03
CA ASP A 316 10.42 1.56 8.73
C ASP A 316 10.48 0.37 7.77
N LEU A 317 9.54 -0.57 7.86
CA LEU A 317 9.50 -1.77 7.01
C LEU A 317 8.57 -1.59 5.79
N PRO A 318 8.79 -2.36 4.71
CA PRO A 318 7.76 -2.57 3.70
C PRO A 318 6.49 -3.09 4.37
N GLY A 319 5.38 -2.41 4.10
CA GLY A 319 4.09 -2.74 4.71
C GLY A 319 2.95 -2.57 3.73
N THR A 320 1.72 -2.66 4.24
CA THR A 320 0.50 -2.74 3.41
C THR A 320 0.38 -1.60 2.40
N ARG A 321 0.82 -0.38 2.71
CA ARG A 321 0.78 0.77 1.78
C ARG A 321 1.57 0.56 0.49
N ILE A 322 2.75 -0.08 0.58
CA ILE A 322 3.56 -0.40 -0.60
C ILE A 322 2.85 -1.46 -1.44
N PHE A 323 2.42 -2.54 -0.80
CA PHE A 323 1.74 -3.64 -1.50
C PHE A 323 0.40 -3.23 -2.08
N MET A 324 -0.36 -2.36 -1.41
CA MET A 324 -1.59 -1.77 -1.94
C MET A 324 -1.33 -1.02 -3.26
N TYR A 325 -0.24 -0.26 -3.35
CA TYR A 325 0.14 0.39 -4.60
C TYR A 325 0.60 -0.62 -5.66
N ILE A 326 1.51 -1.53 -5.32
CA ILE A 326 2.03 -2.53 -6.27
C ILE A 326 0.89 -3.39 -6.81
N TYR A 327 -0.02 -3.87 -5.96
CA TYR A 327 -1.18 -4.64 -6.39
C TYR A 327 -2.10 -3.81 -7.28
N PHE A 328 -2.40 -2.58 -6.90
CA PHE A 328 -3.23 -1.70 -7.72
C PHE A 328 -2.67 -1.52 -9.13
N ALA A 329 -1.39 -1.12 -9.21
CA ALA A 329 -0.70 -0.92 -10.49
C ALA A 329 -0.62 -2.22 -11.30
N SER A 330 -0.25 -3.33 -10.65
CA SER A 330 -0.11 -4.63 -11.32
C SER A 330 -1.45 -5.15 -11.82
N ILE A 331 -2.53 -5.08 -11.03
CA ILE A 331 -3.86 -5.56 -11.45
C ILE A 331 -4.33 -4.80 -12.69
N ILE A 332 -4.27 -3.46 -12.65
CA ILE A 332 -4.69 -2.63 -13.78
C ILE A 332 -3.89 -2.96 -15.03
N GLN A 333 -2.56 -2.99 -14.91
CA GLN A 333 -1.69 -3.21 -16.05
C GLN A 333 -1.83 -4.64 -16.60
N SER A 334 -1.98 -5.65 -15.73
CA SER A 334 -2.15 -7.03 -16.18
C SER A 334 -3.48 -7.23 -16.89
N MET A 335 -4.58 -6.69 -16.36
CA MET A 335 -5.90 -6.82 -17.00
C MET A 335 -6.04 -6.01 -18.30
N ILE A 336 -5.29 -4.91 -18.45
CA ILE A 336 -5.24 -4.14 -19.70
C ILE A 336 -4.45 -4.89 -20.78
N ASN A 337 -3.35 -5.53 -20.41
CA ASN A 337 -2.45 -6.20 -21.36
C ASN A 337 -2.86 -7.65 -21.66
N ASP A 338 -3.55 -8.32 -20.74
CA ASP A 338 -4.07 -9.67 -20.89
C ASP A 338 -5.59 -9.68 -20.74
N THR A 339 -6.29 -9.82 -21.87
CA THR A 339 -7.76 -9.83 -21.92
C THR A 339 -8.38 -11.15 -21.46
N THR A 340 -7.57 -12.12 -21.03
CA THR A 340 -8.04 -13.39 -20.45
C THR A 340 -8.02 -13.37 -18.91
N LEU A 341 -7.29 -12.42 -18.32
CA LEU A 341 -7.10 -12.31 -16.88
C LEU A 341 -8.20 -11.45 -16.24
N SER A 342 -9.17 -12.10 -15.60
CA SER A 342 -10.31 -11.43 -14.93
C SER A 342 -10.22 -11.44 -13.41
N ASP A 343 -9.39 -12.29 -12.81
CA ASP A 343 -9.26 -12.42 -11.37
C ASP A 343 -8.03 -11.66 -10.81
N PRO A 344 -8.21 -10.61 -9.98
CA PRO A 344 -7.11 -9.89 -9.35
C PRO A 344 -6.22 -10.77 -8.48
N MET A 345 -6.75 -11.87 -7.93
CA MET A 345 -5.99 -12.74 -7.05
C MET A 345 -4.92 -13.54 -7.81
N GLU A 346 -5.13 -13.81 -9.11
CA GLU A 346 -4.13 -14.39 -9.99
C GLU A 346 -2.94 -13.46 -10.23
N VAL A 347 -3.13 -12.13 -10.09
CA VAL A 347 -2.03 -11.14 -10.10
C VAL A 347 -1.36 -11.04 -8.74
N ILE A 348 -2.14 -11.08 -7.67
CA ILE A 348 -1.65 -10.94 -6.30
C ILE A 348 -0.79 -12.14 -5.90
N LYS A 349 -1.16 -13.37 -6.26
CA LYS A 349 -0.44 -14.59 -5.86
C LYS A 349 1.04 -14.56 -6.29
N PRO A 350 1.42 -14.34 -7.57
CA PRO A 350 2.83 -14.27 -7.98
C PRO A 350 3.64 -13.16 -7.31
N ILE A 351 3.01 -12.04 -6.94
CA ILE A 351 3.68 -10.97 -6.18
C ILE A 351 3.96 -11.45 -4.74
N ARG A 352 3.02 -12.19 -4.14
CA ARG A 352 3.19 -12.78 -2.81
C ARG A 352 4.26 -13.89 -2.77
N GLU A 353 4.54 -14.57 -3.88
CA GLU A 353 5.66 -15.54 -4.01
C GLU A 353 7.05 -14.90 -3.91
N GLN A 354 7.15 -13.60 -4.19
CA GLN A 354 8.44 -12.91 -4.25
C GLN A 354 8.84 -12.32 -2.89
N ARG A 355 7.87 -11.97 -2.03
CA ARG A 355 8.17 -11.45 -0.69
C ARG A 355 7.06 -11.74 0.32
N GLY A 356 7.46 -12.33 1.45
CA GLY A 356 6.63 -12.43 2.66
C GLY A 356 6.25 -11.07 3.24
N GLY A 357 5.10 -11.00 3.92
CA GLY A 357 4.59 -9.74 4.49
C GLY A 357 3.77 -8.87 3.52
N SER A 358 3.42 -9.41 2.35
CA SER A 358 2.56 -8.81 1.32
C SER A 358 1.05 -8.92 1.64
N SER A 359 0.71 -9.32 2.86
CA SER A 359 -0.67 -9.53 3.30
C SER A 359 -1.38 -8.20 3.56
N ILE A 360 -2.48 -7.97 2.87
CA ILE A 360 -3.40 -6.85 3.07
C ILE A 360 -4.64 -7.35 3.79
N SER A 361 -5.29 -6.45 4.52
CA SER A 361 -6.52 -6.76 5.25
C SER A 361 -7.76 -6.76 4.37
N GLY A 362 -8.85 -7.32 4.88
CA GLY A 362 -10.16 -7.28 4.19
C GLY A 362 -10.61 -5.87 3.81
N LYS A 363 -10.49 -4.90 4.74
CA LYS A 363 -10.81 -3.48 4.48
C LYS A 363 -9.91 -2.88 3.38
N GLU A 364 -8.63 -3.20 3.40
CA GLU A 364 -7.66 -2.75 2.39
C GLU A 364 -7.96 -3.39 1.03
N PHE A 365 -8.31 -4.68 0.98
CA PHE A 365 -8.66 -5.36 -0.26
C PHE A 365 -9.97 -4.84 -0.87
N VAL A 366 -10.99 -4.58 -0.05
CA VAL A 366 -12.23 -3.92 -0.51
C VAL A 366 -11.93 -2.53 -1.10
N PHE A 367 -11.05 -1.76 -0.46
CA PHE A 367 -10.58 -0.48 -1.01
C PHE A 367 -9.80 -0.68 -2.32
N LEU A 368 -8.92 -1.67 -2.39
CA LEU A 368 -8.14 -1.99 -3.59
C LEU A 368 -9.05 -2.30 -4.78
N THR A 369 -10.04 -3.18 -4.60
CA THR A 369 -11.02 -3.51 -5.64
C THR A 369 -11.82 -2.28 -6.07
N GLY A 370 -12.26 -1.47 -5.10
CA GLY A 370 -12.92 -0.20 -5.39
C GLY A 370 -12.04 0.76 -6.20
N ALA A 371 -10.75 0.85 -5.88
CA ALA A 371 -9.81 1.69 -6.61
C ALA A 371 -9.64 1.21 -8.06
N VAL A 372 -9.52 -0.10 -8.28
CA VAL A 372 -9.41 -0.71 -9.62
C VAL A 372 -10.67 -0.44 -10.45
N ILE A 373 -11.86 -0.64 -9.87
CA ILE A 373 -13.13 -0.31 -10.53
C ILE A 373 -13.18 1.18 -10.89
N ASN A 374 -12.85 2.06 -9.95
CA ASN A 374 -12.81 3.51 -10.17
C ASN A 374 -11.84 3.90 -11.30
N TYR A 375 -10.67 3.24 -11.38
CA TYR A 375 -9.74 3.43 -12.49
C TYR A 375 -10.38 3.07 -13.84
N PHE A 376 -11.01 1.89 -13.95
CA PHE A 376 -11.63 1.45 -15.20
C PHE A 376 -12.79 2.35 -15.62
N VAL A 377 -13.58 2.86 -14.66
CA VAL A 377 -14.62 3.85 -14.92
C VAL A 377 -14.04 5.16 -15.48
N GLN A 378 -13.01 5.72 -14.82
CA GLN A 378 -12.37 6.97 -15.26
C GLN A 378 -11.74 6.87 -16.65
N ASN A 379 -11.22 5.68 -16.99
CA ASN A 379 -10.63 5.40 -18.29
C ASN A 379 -11.65 4.87 -19.33
N LYS A 380 -12.96 4.89 -19.01
CA LYS A 380 -14.06 4.45 -19.90
C LYS A 380 -13.98 2.98 -20.35
N LEU A 381 -13.37 2.15 -19.51
CA LEU A 381 -13.30 0.69 -19.63
C LEU A 381 -14.48 0.00 -18.90
N LEU A 382 -15.14 0.72 -17.99
CA LEU A 382 -16.43 0.36 -17.40
C LEU A 382 -17.43 1.50 -17.57
N ILE A 383 -18.72 1.16 -17.58
CA ILE A 383 -19.82 2.12 -17.72
C ILE A 383 -20.46 2.35 -16.36
N GLU A 384 -20.71 3.60 -16.04
CA GLU A 384 -21.55 3.98 -14.90
C GLU A 384 -23.01 3.70 -15.23
N ASP A 385 -23.51 2.58 -14.72
CA ASP A 385 -24.92 2.19 -14.78
C ASP A 385 -25.53 2.12 -13.37
N LYS A 386 -26.80 1.71 -13.31
CA LYS A 386 -27.53 1.59 -12.05
C LYS A 386 -26.89 0.56 -11.10
N ASP A 387 -26.30 -0.51 -11.61
CA ASP A 387 -25.61 -1.51 -10.80
C ASP A 387 -24.36 -0.88 -10.15
N MET A 388 -23.62 -0.04 -10.89
CA MET A 388 -22.47 0.70 -10.37
C MET A 388 -22.87 1.70 -9.27
N GLU A 389 -23.98 2.42 -9.45
CA GLU A 389 -24.51 3.32 -8.40
C GLU A 389 -24.86 2.55 -7.11
N GLU A 390 -25.49 1.39 -7.24
CA GLU A 390 -25.85 0.55 -6.09
C GLU A 390 -24.62 -0.01 -5.38
N PHE A 391 -23.62 -0.45 -6.15
CA PHE A 391 -22.33 -0.89 -5.62
C PHE A 391 -21.66 0.23 -4.80
N TRP A 392 -21.62 1.45 -5.32
CA TRP A 392 -21.06 2.58 -4.59
C TRP A 392 -21.85 2.89 -3.33
N LYS A 393 -23.18 2.86 -3.35
CA LYS A 393 -24.00 3.03 -2.13
C LYS A 393 -23.64 1.99 -1.06
N LYS A 394 -23.48 0.72 -1.47
CA LYS A 394 -23.06 -0.37 -0.58
C LYS A 394 -21.66 -0.10 -0.02
N TYR A 395 -20.72 0.36 -0.85
CA TYR A 395 -19.34 0.64 -0.44
C TYR A 395 -19.29 1.76 0.61
N HIS A 396 -19.96 2.88 0.35
CA HIS A 396 -20.02 3.99 1.29
C HIS A 396 -20.66 3.59 2.61
N LYS A 397 -21.71 2.76 2.58
CA LYS A 397 -22.33 2.19 3.79
C LYS A 397 -21.33 1.31 4.56
N TYR A 398 -20.56 0.48 3.88
CA TYR A 398 -19.54 -0.38 4.49
C TYR A 398 -18.44 0.43 5.19
N ILE A 399 -17.88 1.44 4.51
CA ILE A 399 -16.86 2.33 5.09
C ILE A 399 -17.43 3.13 6.26
N LEU A 400 -18.65 3.65 6.14
CA LEU A 400 -19.34 4.37 7.22
C LEU A 400 -19.48 3.50 8.47
N LEU A 401 -19.92 2.24 8.32
CA LEU A 401 -20.07 1.31 9.46
C LEU A 401 -18.74 1.02 10.15
N ILE A 402 -17.64 0.95 9.40
CA ILE A 402 -16.29 0.81 9.98
C ILE A 402 -15.91 2.06 10.76
N ASN A 403 -16.09 3.24 10.17
CA ASN A 403 -15.73 4.51 10.81
C ASN A 403 -16.57 4.78 12.07
N LEU A 404 -17.87 4.41 12.07
CA LEU A 404 -18.72 4.53 13.26
C LEU A 404 -18.24 3.68 14.43
N LYS A 405 -17.72 2.46 14.16
CA LYS A 405 -17.09 1.64 15.20
C LYS A 405 -15.87 2.34 15.79
N GLU A 406 -15.04 2.95 14.94
CA GLU A 406 -13.84 3.69 15.35
C GLU A 406 -14.17 4.92 16.24
N VAL A 407 -15.25 5.65 15.91
CA VAL A 407 -15.72 6.80 16.72
C VAL A 407 -16.29 6.38 18.07
N SER A 408 -16.94 5.21 18.14
CA SER A 408 -17.52 4.69 19.40
C SER A 408 -16.49 4.16 20.41
N MET A 409 -15.20 4.15 20.06
CA MET A 409 -14.14 3.62 20.91
C MET A 409 -13.88 4.52 22.11
N ASN A 410 -13.63 3.91 23.27
CA ASN A 410 -13.19 4.62 24.45
C ASN A 410 -11.86 5.34 24.19
N GLU A 411 -11.82 6.66 24.36
CA GLU A 411 -10.66 7.50 24.05
C GLU A 411 -9.37 7.02 24.72
N LYS A 412 -9.44 6.49 25.95
CA LYS A 412 -8.26 6.02 26.70
C LYS A 412 -7.56 4.83 26.03
N ILE A 413 -8.32 3.99 25.31
CA ILE A 413 -7.81 2.78 24.65
C ILE A 413 -8.05 2.79 23.14
N GLN A 414 -8.48 3.92 22.57
CA GLN A 414 -8.86 4.03 21.16
C GLN A 414 -7.72 3.60 20.23
N SER A 415 -6.48 4.02 20.52
CA SER A 415 -5.30 3.61 19.74
C SER A 415 -5.11 2.09 19.74
N PHE A 416 -5.33 1.43 20.88
CA PHE A 416 -5.24 -0.02 21.00
C PHE A 416 -6.40 -0.71 20.26
N LEU A 417 -7.64 -0.24 20.44
CA LEU A 417 -8.81 -0.79 19.75
C LEU A 417 -8.72 -0.61 18.24
N PHE A 418 -8.19 0.53 17.77
CA PHE A 418 -7.91 0.76 16.35
C PHE A 418 -6.90 -0.26 15.83
N TYR A 419 -5.84 -0.52 16.60
CA TYR A 419 -4.85 -1.54 16.25
C TYR A 419 -5.48 -2.93 16.19
N ILE A 420 -6.26 -3.34 17.20
CA ILE A 420 -6.93 -4.66 17.23
C ILE A 420 -7.91 -4.81 16.06
N ASN A 421 -8.74 -3.80 15.77
CA ASN A 421 -9.68 -3.86 14.65
C ASN A 421 -9.00 -3.88 13.27
N LEU A 422 -7.74 -3.47 13.21
CA LEU A 422 -6.93 -3.59 12.02
C LEU A 422 -6.38 -5.01 11.84
N LEU A 423 -6.23 -5.78 12.92
CA LEU A 423 -5.70 -7.13 12.84
C LEU A 423 -6.72 -8.06 12.19
N ASP A 424 -6.29 -8.72 11.13
CA ASP A 424 -6.95 -9.91 10.61
C ASP A 424 -5.94 -11.03 10.42
N ALA A 425 -6.41 -12.21 10.03
CA ALA A 425 -5.57 -13.39 9.86
C ALA A 425 -4.38 -13.11 8.93
N GLY A 426 -4.58 -12.33 7.86
CA GLY A 426 -3.52 -11.93 6.94
C GLY A 426 -2.46 -11.04 7.60
N LYS A 427 -2.86 -10.03 8.38
CA LYS A 427 -1.91 -9.16 9.09
C LYS A 427 -1.16 -9.87 10.21
N ILE A 428 -1.82 -10.76 10.96
CA ILE A 428 -1.17 -11.57 12.00
C ILE A 428 -0.11 -12.48 11.36
N TYR A 429 -0.45 -13.11 10.24
CA TYR A 429 0.51 -13.89 9.47
C TYR A 429 1.71 -13.03 9.05
N GLY A 430 1.46 -11.86 8.45
CA GLY A 430 2.53 -10.91 8.09
C GLY A 430 3.41 -10.49 9.27
N PHE A 431 2.85 -10.25 10.45
CA PHE A 431 3.63 -9.94 11.64
C PHE A 431 4.46 -11.12 12.12
N SER A 432 3.92 -12.34 12.10
CA SER A 432 4.68 -13.53 12.47
C SER A 432 5.93 -13.72 11.59
N GLU A 433 5.85 -13.33 10.32
CA GLU A 433 6.99 -13.34 9.40
C GLU A 433 8.01 -12.26 9.73
N ILE A 434 7.55 -11.03 9.99
CA ILE A 434 8.44 -9.91 10.35
C ILE A 434 9.16 -10.19 11.68
N VAL A 435 8.43 -10.65 12.70
CA VAL A 435 8.98 -10.90 14.05
C VAL A 435 10.12 -11.91 14.00
N LYS A 436 10.01 -12.97 13.18
CA LYS A 436 11.08 -13.97 13.00
C LYS A 436 12.40 -13.42 12.44
N SER A 437 12.38 -12.24 11.81
CA SER A 437 13.56 -11.62 11.17
C SER A 437 13.99 -10.31 11.83
N THR A 438 13.20 -9.77 12.75
CA THR A 438 13.45 -8.44 13.32
C THR A 438 14.49 -8.53 14.43
N GLY A 439 15.56 -7.73 14.33
CA GLY A 439 16.61 -7.66 15.36
C GLY A 439 17.62 -8.81 15.33
N MET A 440 17.55 -9.68 14.31
CA MET A 440 18.50 -10.77 14.12
C MET A 440 19.79 -10.24 13.47
N LEU A 441 20.94 -10.68 13.98
CA LEU A 441 22.26 -10.40 13.40
C LEU A 441 22.55 -11.40 12.27
N SER A 442 23.24 -10.95 11.22
CA SER A 442 23.76 -11.86 10.18
C SER A 442 24.85 -12.78 10.74
N GLU A 443 25.12 -13.90 10.07
CA GLU A 443 26.16 -14.86 10.50
C GLU A 443 27.54 -14.19 10.61
N ASN A 444 27.86 -13.27 9.68
CA ASN A 444 29.10 -12.50 9.72
C ASN A 444 29.12 -11.53 10.91
N GLU A 445 28.03 -10.84 11.19
CA GLU A 445 27.93 -9.99 12.38
C GLU A 445 28.04 -10.79 13.67
N LEU A 446 27.44 -11.98 13.73
CA LEU A 446 27.58 -12.89 14.87
C LEU A 446 29.04 -13.30 15.07
N LYS A 447 29.75 -13.70 14.01
CA LYS A 447 31.18 -14.06 14.10
C LYS A 447 32.04 -12.92 14.66
N VAL A 448 31.70 -11.68 14.32
CA VAL A 448 32.41 -10.49 14.81
C VAL A 448 32.00 -10.12 16.23
N LYS A 449 30.70 -10.10 16.54
CA LYS A 449 30.15 -9.63 17.82
C LYS A 449 30.16 -10.68 18.94
N CYS A 450 30.29 -11.95 18.59
CA CYS A 450 30.31 -13.09 19.52
C CYS A 450 31.61 -13.89 19.34
N SER A 451 32.73 -13.22 19.07
CA SER A 451 33.99 -13.84 18.68
C SER A 451 34.53 -14.80 19.74
N LYS A 452 34.30 -14.50 21.03
CA LYS A 452 34.78 -15.35 22.14
C LYS A 452 33.97 -16.63 22.27
N PHE A 453 32.67 -16.57 22.02
CA PHE A 453 31.82 -17.75 21.94
C PHE A 453 32.35 -18.71 20.87
N TYR A 454 32.60 -18.21 19.65
CA TYR A 454 33.11 -19.03 18.56
C TYR A 454 34.52 -19.58 18.82
N GLN A 455 35.40 -18.83 19.52
CA GLN A 455 36.71 -19.35 19.96
C GLN A 455 36.57 -20.56 20.90
N VAL A 456 35.60 -20.52 21.83
CA VAL A 456 35.33 -21.64 22.74
C VAL A 456 34.81 -22.85 21.97
N ILE A 457 33.89 -22.65 21.03
CA ILE A 457 33.39 -23.71 20.12
C ILE A 457 34.53 -24.32 19.29
N GLU A 458 35.37 -23.50 18.67
CA GLU A 458 36.53 -23.99 17.90
C GLU A 458 37.48 -24.83 18.77
N THR A 459 37.70 -24.41 20.02
CA THR A 459 38.53 -25.17 20.98
C THR A 459 37.89 -26.52 21.30
N GLN A 460 36.57 -26.58 21.49
CA GLN A 460 35.82 -27.83 21.72
C GLN A 460 35.90 -28.77 20.50
N ILE A 461 35.76 -28.24 19.29
CA ILE A 461 35.85 -29.04 18.04
C ILE A 461 37.27 -29.62 17.87
N ILE A 462 38.31 -28.81 18.10
CA ILE A 462 39.70 -29.25 18.04
C ILE A 462 39.94 -30.34 19.08
N ASN A 463 39.40 -30.17 20.30
CA ASN A 463 39.49 -31.15 21.37
C ASN A 463 38.90 -32.51 20.97
N ASP A 464 37.71 -32.50 20.38
CA ASP A 464 37.03 -33.72 19.93
C ASP A 464 37.79 -34.43 18.80
N THR A 465 38.45 -33.65 17.94
CA THR A 465 39.27 -34.17 16.83
C THR A 465 40.56 -34.83 17.32
N ILE A 466 41.18 -34.28 18.37
CA ILE A 466 42.47 -34.74 18.91
C ILE A 466 42.27 -35.78 20.04
N GLY A 467 41.05 -35.95 20.54
CA GLY A 467 40.72 -36.88 21.61
C GLY A 467 41.22 -36.43 22.99
N SER A 468 41.33 -35.12 23.20
CA SER A 468 41.65 -34.55 24.51
C SER A 468 40.40 -34.47 25.41
N ASN A 469 40.59 -34.49 26.74
CA ASN A 469 39.52 -34.46 27.74
C ASN A 469 39.17 -33.03 28.20
N ILE A 470 39.11 -32.06 27.28
CA ILE A 470 38.76 -30.69 27.66
C ILE A 470 37.23 -30.63 27.94
N PRO A 471 36.81 -30.14 29.13
CA PRO A 471 35.40 -30.09 29.51
C PRO A 471 34.61 -29.11 28.63
N TYR A 472 33.44 -29.50 28.13
CA TYR A 472 32.54 -28.60 27.40
C TYR A 472 32.15 -27.39 28.27
N LYS A 473 31.90 -26.24 27.63
CA LYS A 473 31.45 -25.00 28.30
C LYS A 473 30.07 -24.53 27.85
N ASN A 474 29.64 -24.97 26.67
CA ASN A 474 28.34 -24.62 26.09
C ASN A 474 27.36 -25.78 26.18
N ARG A 475 26.12 -25.50 26.57
CA ARG A 475 25.01 -26.45 26.42
C ARG A 475 24.49 -26.46 24.99
N TYR A 476 24.49 -25.29 24.36
CA TYR A 476 24.04 -25.09 22.98
C TYR A 476 25.11 -24.34 22.20
N ASP A 477 25.58 -24.96 21.13
CA ASP A 477 26.66 -24.43 20.27
C ASP A 477 26.14 -23.46 19.20
N ASP A 478 24.82 -23.30 19.13
CA ASP A 478 24.09 -22.44 18.20
C ASP A 478 23.44 -21.21 18.85
N VAL A 479 23.64 -21.00 20.16
CA VAL A 479 23.15 -19.83 20.91
C VAL A 479 24.33 -18.95 21.33
N PRO A 480 24.79 -18.02 20.46
CA PRO A 480 25.98 -17.23 20.73
C PRO A 480 25.73 -16.08 21.72
N CYS A 481 26.66 -15.87 22.65
CA CYS A 481 26.65 -14.70 23.54
C CYS A 481 27.43 -13.51 22.96
N LEU A 482 26.89 -12.30 23.13
CA LEU A 482 27.55 -11.07 22.67
C LEU A 482 28.79 -10.74 23.52
N ASP A 483 29.92 -10.46 22.88
CA ASP A 483 31.17 -10.13 23.57
C ASP A 483 31.07 -8.85 24.43
N GLU A 484 30.28 -7.88 23.96
CA GLU A 484 30.09 -6.56 24.60
C GLU A 484 29.46 -6.66 25.99
N THR A 485 28.52 -7.59 26.16
CA THR A 485 27.77 -7.77 27.40
C THR A 485 28.04 -9.12 28.06
N ALA A 486 29.04 -9.86 27.57
CA ALA A 486 29.40 -11.17 28.12
C ALA A 486 29.88 -11.07 29.57
N VAL A 487 29.52 -12.07 30.36
CA VAL A 487 29.93 -12.19 31.77
C VAL A 487 31.01 -13.25 31.89
N TYR A 488 32.11 -12.91 32.58
CA TYR A 488 33.23 -13.83 32.84
C TYR A 488 33.34 -14.11 34.33
N SER A 489 33.92 -15.26 34.67
CA SER A 489 34.31 -15.57 36.05
C SER A 489 35.53 -14.73 36.49
N GLY A 490 35.67 -14.50 37.79
CA GLY A 490 36.81 -13.83 38.41
C GLY A 490 36.71 -12.30 38.63
N LYS A 491 37.63 -11.83 39.48
CA LYS A 491 37.73 -10.44 40.01
C LYS A 491 37.94 -9.34 38.96
N HIS A 492 38.29 -9.69 37.73
CA HIS A 492 38.64 -8.75 36.64
C HIS A 492 37.73 -8.90 35.42
N SER A 493 36.44 -9.19 35.65
CA SER A 493 35.37 -8.98 34.68
C SER A 493 35.38 -7.51 34.18
N GLY A 494 36.11 -7.23 33.09
CA GLY A 494 35.92 -6.01 32.30
C GLY A 494 37.11 -5.09 32.00
N LYS A 495 38.36 -5.41 32.38
CA LYS A 495 39.53 -4.59 31.96
C LYS A 495 40.76 -5.46 31.65
N ASP A 496 41.19 -5.41 30.38
CA ASP A 496 42.50 -5.83 29.87
C ASP A 496 43.07 -7.13 30.45
N GLN A 497 42.42 -8.27 30.18
CA GLN A 497 43.08 -9.57 30.33
C GLN A 497 43.87 -9.88 29.07
N LYS A 498 45.17 -10.15 29.25
CA LYS A 498 45.98 -10.86 28.25
C LYS A 498 45.28 -12.17 27.88
N ARG A 499 45.30 -12.50 26.59
CA ARG A 499 44.60 -13.56 25.85
C ARG A 499 44.84 -15.02 26.30
N ASP A 500 45.24 -15.29 27.54
CA ASP A 500 45.93 -16.55 27.80
C ASP A 500 45.09 -17.71 28.39
N ASP A 501 43.79 -17.54 28.68
CA ASP A 501 42.84 -18.67 28.58
C ASP A 501 41.36 -18.24 28.65
N ILE A 502 40.77 -17.84 27.52
CA ILE A 502 39.33 -17.53 27.44
C ILE A 502 38.48 -18.73 27.89
N TYR A 503 38.95 -19.95 27.67
CA TYR A 503 38.22 -21.18 27.93
C TYR A 503 37.94 -21.40 29.43
N ASN A 504 38.85 -20.97 30.29
CA ASN A 504 38.74 -21.16 31.74
C ASN A 504 37.82 -20.13 32.43
N VAL A 505 37.59 -18.99 31.78
CA VAL A 505 36.79 -17.89 32.37
C VAL A 505 35.45 -17.67 31.68
N PHE A 506 35.22 -18.36 30.57
CA PHE A 506 34.04 -18.20 29.74
C PHE A 506 32.81 -18.89 30.33
N LEU A 507 31.71 -18.15 30.36
CA LEU A 507 30.37 -18.64 30.61
C LEU A 507 29.45 -18.06 29.55
N ASN A 508 28.57 -18.88 28.96
CA ASN A 508 27.58 -18.40 28.00
C ASN A 508 26.47 -17.62 28.73
N ALA A 509 26.77 -16.36 29.02
CA ALA A 509 25.91 -15.45 29.74
C ALA A 509 26.11 -13.99 29.30
N ASN A 510 25.01 -13.26 29.18
CA ASN A 510 25.02 -11.83 28.89
C ASN A 510 24.32 -11.03 30.00
N ILE A 511 24.85 -9.86 30.34
CA ILE A 511 24.24 -8.93 31.31
C ILE A 511 23.43 -7.85 30.59
N MET A 512 22.17 -7.69 30.99
CA MET A 512 21.29 -6.61 30.58
C MET A 512 21.11 -5.64 31.75
N LYS A 513 21.27 -4.34 31.50
CA LYS A 513 21.03 -3.28 32.48
C LYS A 513 19.88 -2.39 32.03
N TYR A 514 18.96 -2.07 32.94
CA TYR A 514 17.83 -1.20 32.64
C TYR A 514 17.44 -0.37 33.86
N LYS A 515 16.88 0.81 33.61
CA LYS A 515 16.37 1.70 34.66
C LYS A 515 14.98 1.26 35.10
N LEU A 516 14.74 1.32 36.41
CA LEU A 516 13.42 1.14 37.00
C LEU A 516 12.51 2.32 36.67
N MET A 517 11.21 2.19 36.94
CA MET A 517 10.20 3.21 36.59
C MET A 517 10.47 4.57 37.24
N ASP A 518 11.25 4.61 38.32
CA ASP A 518 11.69 5.85 38.96
C ASP A 518 12.75 6.62 38.16
N GLY A 519 13.34 6.02 37.13
CA GLY A 519 14.38 6.61 36.28
C GLY A 519 15.74 6.81 36.97
N VAL A 520 15.85 6.45 38.25
CA VAL A 520 17.03 6.66 39.10
C VAL A 520 17.74 5.35 39.38
N ASN A 521 16.97 4.33 39.77
CA ASN A 521 17.53 3.04 40.14
C ASN A 521 17.75 2.18 38.90
N GLU A 522 18.91 1.50 38.83
CA GLU A 522 19.24 0.57 37.76
C GLU A 522 19.15 -0.87 38.28
N ARG A 523 18.60 -1.76 37.46
CA ARG A 523 18.61 -3.20 37.70
C ARG A 523 19.42 -3.89 36.61
N SER A 524 20.24 -4.86 37.03
CA SER A 524 20.96 -5.76 36.13
C SER A 524 20.30 -7.14 36.16
N ILE A 525 20.15 -7.77 35.00
CA ILE A 525 19.73 -9.16 34.82
C ILE A 525 20.83 -9.88 34.06
N ILE A 526 21.28 -11.01 34.59
CA ILE A 526 22.20 -11.91 33.88
C ILE A 526 21.34 -13.00 33.24
N MET A 527 21.36 -13.05 31.91
CA MET A 527 20.73 -14.10 31.11
C MET A 527 21.81 -15.13 30.80
N CYS A 528 21.64 -16.34 31.29
CA CYS A 528 22.62 -17.42 31.20
C CYS A 528 21.89 -18.70 30.79
N GLN A 529 22.52 -19.52 29.93
CA GLN A 529 22.05 -20.88 29.71
C GLN A 529 22.08 -21.67 31.03
N ALA A 530 21.29 -22.74 31.15
CA ALA A 530 21.43 -23.65 32.28
C ALA A 530 22.87 -24.22 32.30
N PRO A 531 23.64 -24.02 33.39
CA PRO A 531 25.02 -24.46 33.44
C PRO A 531 25.09 -25.98 33.28
N ILE A 532 26.18 -26.45 32.68
CA ILE A 532 26.50 -27.87 32.58
C ILE A 532 27.45 -28.24 33.72
N GLU A 533 27.52 -29.53 34.07
CA GLU A 533 28.30 -30.02 35.21
C GLU A 533 29.76 -29.52 35.18
N SER A 534 30.35 -29.49 33.98
CA SER A 534 31.71 -29.00 33.71
C SER A 534 31.90 -27.47 33.79
N SER A 535 30.83 -26.72 34.03
CA SER A 535 30.83 -25.26 34.19
C SER A 535 30.27 -24.79 35.53
N PHE A 536 29.99 -25.69 36.48
CA PHE A 536 29.41 -25.32 37.78
C PHE A 536 30.32 -24.40 38.59
N ASP A 537 31.63 -24.68 38.60
CA ASP A 537 32.65 -23.86 39.25
C ASP A 537 32.64 -22.40 38.74
N ILE A 538 32.67 -22.23 37.42
CA ILE A 538 32.63 -20.92 36.75
C ILE A 538 31.30 -20.23 37.01
N PHE A 539 30.19 -20.97 36.98
CA PHE A 539 28.86 -20.45 37.25
C PHE A 539 28.76 -19.90 38.68
N PHE A 540 29.18 -20.65 39.69
CA PHE A 540 29.16 -20.19 41.08
C PHE A 540 30.12 -19.03 41.34
N ASP A 541 31.30 -19.04 40.72
CA ASP A 541 32.22 -17.90 40.80
C ASP A 541 31.60 -16.64 40.18
N MET A 542 30.92 -16.76 39.03
CA MET A 542 30.19 -15.66 38.41
C MET A 542 29.10 -15.11 39.35
N LEU A 543 28.29 -15.97 39.98
CA LEU A 543 27.25 -15.54 40.91
C LEU A 543 27.83 -14.72 42.07
N TYR A 544 28.96 -15.16 42.62
CA TYR A 544 29.65 -14.49 43.71
C TYR A 544 30.18 -13.11 43.29
N TRP A 545 30.93 -13.05 42.18
CA TRP A 545 31.55 -11.79 41.73
C TRP A 545 30.54 -10.77 41.24
N GLN A 546 29.47 -11.21 40.58
CA GLN A 546 28.39 -10.34 40.11
C GLN A 546 27.38 -10.01 41.23
N LYS A 547 27.57 -10.55 42.44
CA LYS A 547 26.71 -10.32 43.61
C LYS A 547 25.24 -10.67 43.33
N VAL A 548 25.01 -11.80 42.66
CA VAL A 548 23.67 -12.26 42.32
C VAL A 548 22.93 -12.69 43.59
N SER A 549 21.78 -12.07 43.84
CA SER A 549 20.96 -12.36 45.02
C SER A 549 19.77 -13.29 44.75
N VAL A 550 19.32 -13.38 43.49
CA VAL A 550 18.15 -14.16 43.08
C VAL A 550 18.47 -14.89 41.80
N ILE A 551 18.18 -16.20 41.77
CA ILE A 551 18.26 -17.04 40.58
C ILE A 551 16.84 -17.41 40.17
N ALA A 552 16.45 -17.07 38.95
CA ALA A 552 15.18 -17.50 38.36
C ALA A 552 15.45 -18.70 37.43
N VAL A 553 14.93 -19.88 37.79
CA VAL A 553 15.06 -21.10 37.00
C VAL A 553 13.79 -21.29 36.18
N LEU A 554 13.88 -21.13 34.86
CA LEU A 554 12.76 -21.24 33.93
C LEU A 554 12.84 -22.57 33.17
N VAL A 555 12.48 -23.66 33.82
CA VAL A 555 12.56 -25.02 33.25
C VAL A 555 11.21 -25.71 33.45
N ASN A 556 10.71 -26.40 32.42
CA ASN A 556 9.47 -27.16 32.52
C ASN A 556 9.72 -28.67 32.78
N ASN A 557 8.67 -29.43 33.10
CA ASN A 557 8.78 -30.87 33.38
C ASN A 557 9.24 -31.72 32.18
N GLN A 558 9.09 -31.23 30.95
CA GLN A 558 9.58 -31.93 29.75
C GLN A 558 11.09 -31.72 29.58
N ASP A 559 11.59 -30.50 29.85
CA ASP A 559 13.01 -30.17 29.80
C ASP A 559 13.82 -30.95 30.85
N LEU A 560 13.26 -31.13 32.05
CA LEU A 560 13.85 -31.98 33.09
C LEU A 560 14.00 -33.45 32.66
N LYS A 561 13.04 -33.97 31.87
CA LYS A 561 13.08 -35.35 31.34
C LYS A 561 14.03 -35.50 30.15
N ALA A 562 14.31 -34.40 29.45
CA ALA A 562 15.14 -34.37 28.25
C ALA A 562 16.62 -34.07 28.55
N HIS A 563 17.05 -34.09 29.82
CA HIS A 563 18.41 -33.74 30.25
C HIS A 563 18.88 -32.34 29.78
N LYS A 564 17.94 -31.40 29.57
CA LYS A 564 18.25 -30.01 29.20
C LYS A 564 18.70 -29.15 30.39
N TRP A 565 18.80 -29.76 31.57
CA TRP A 565 19.17 -29.09 32.81
C TRP A 565 19.94 -30.06 33.70
N ASP A 566 21.10 -29.62 34.18
CA ASP A 566 21.87 -30.34 35.19
C ASP A 566 21.61 -29.73 36.56
N LYS A 567 21.48 -30.59 37.58
CA LYS A 567 21.15 -30.16 38.93
C LYS A 567 22.36 -29.55 39.62
N TYR A 568 22.44 -28.22 39.62
CA TYR A 568 23.52 -27.46 40.26
C TYR A 568 23.24 -27.03 41.70
N PHE A 569 22.04 -27.21 42.23
CA PHE A 569 21.73 -26.92 43.64
C PHE A 569 21.12 -28.12 44.37
N PRO A 570 21.39 -28.25 45.69
CA PRO A 570 20.75 -29.27 46.50
C PRO A 570 19.25 -28.99 46.60
N LEU A 571 18.43 -29.92 46.13
CA LEU A 571 17.02 -29.98 46.52
C LEU A 571 17.00 -30.53 47.94
N LEU A 572 16.94 -29.67 48.96
CA LEU A 572 16.21 -30.08 50.16
C LEU A 572 14.76 -30.35 49.71
N GLU A 573 14.09 -31.33 50.30
CA GLU A 573 12.69 -31.73 50.04
C GLU A 573 11.65 -30.65 50.39
N ILE A 574 11.94 -29.37 50.12
CA ILE A 574 11.08 -28.21 50.35
C ILE A 574 10.88 -27.50 49.00
N MET A 575 10.24 -28.18 48.06
CA MET A 575 9.52 -27.54 46.95
C MET A 575 8.07 -28.03 46.96
N LEU A 576 7.38 -27.72 48.05
CA LEU A 576 5.92 -27.72 48.14
C LEU A 576 5.53 -26.32 48.60
N CYS A 577 5.52 -25.36 47.68
CA CYS A 577 4.69 -24.16 47.69
C CYS A 577 5.05 -23.33 46.45
N LEU A 578 4.05 -23.07 45.59
CA LEU A 578 4.09 -22.31 44.32
C LEU A 578 4.30 -23.14 43.03
N MET A 579 3.59 -24.26 42.93
CA MET A 579 2.98 -24.67 41.65
C MET A 579 1.49 -24.35 41.68
#